data_AF-A0A2H0VYV6-F1
#
_entry.id   AF-A0A2H0VYV6-F1
#
_cell.length_a   1.000
_cell.length_b   1.000
_cell.length_c   1.000
_cell.angle_alpha   90.00
_cell.angle_beta   90.00
_cell.angle_gamma   90.00
#
_symmetry.space_group_name_H-M   'P 1'
#
loop_
_entity.id
_entity.type
_entity.pdbx_description
1 polymer ?
#
loop_
_entity_poly.entity_id
_entity_poly.type
_entity_poly.pdbx_seq_one_letter_code
_entity_poly.pdbx_strand_id
1 'polypeptide(L)'
;MLRDPQSFNTYAYVRNNPIKYIDPSGERPVSYQFWKGVAGTLDAIGYNLASDMISYSIPNPYTEFLGGFRSPIVFSEDDLLGSSIAGSQGYQDILGQIGSNIQSGLSSGEGSYNFSTHSEDLELSMVIGKISYRYTVMGINDDGSYNIEINFNDYYNFDEMRAVGSVLDFANNIGYIEQGSGDLIPYYVFGALDETMPIRDPSDDENH
;
A
#
# COMPACT_ATOMS: atom_id res chain seq x y z
N MET A 1 0.16 -39.31 -55.75
CA MET A 1 1.05 -38.53 -54.86
C MET A 1 0.18 -37.58 -54.06
N LEU A 2 -0.06 -37.89 -52.78
CA LEU A 2 -0.73 -36.99 -51.84
C LEU A 2 0.23 -35.84 -51.53
N ARG A 3 -0.13 -34.62 -51.90
CA ARG A 3 0.53 -33.38 -51.45
C ARG A 3 0.24 -33.24 -49.96
N ASP A 4 1.29 -33.26 -49.15
CA ASP A 4 1.24 -33.04 -47.71
C ASP A 4 0.67 -31.63 -47.41
N PRO A 5 -0.52 -31.51 -46.79
CA PRO A 5 -1.12 -30.21 -46.50
C PRO A 5 -0.45 -29.49 -45.32
N GLN A 6 0.54 -30.08 -44.65
CA GLN A 6 1.21 -29.47 -43.50
C GLN A 6 2.25 -28.38 -43.86
N SER A 7 2.57 -28.16 -45.14
CA SER A 7 3.56 -27.15 -45.54
C SER A 7 3.06 -25.68 -45.49
N PHE A 8 1.83 -25.43 -45.05
CA PHE A 8 1.22 -24.09 -45.03
C PHE A 8 1.08 -23.47 -43.63
N ASN A 9 1.74 -24.01 -42.61
CA ASN A 9 1.63 -23.46 -41.24
C ASN A 9 2.96 -23.01 -40.60
N THR A 10 3.92 -22.54 -41.40
CA THR A 10 5.18 -22.00 -40.86
C THR A 10 5.03 -20.59 -40.24
N TYR A 11 3.86 -19.95 -40.32
CA TYR A 11 3.65 -18.57 -39.86
C TYR A 11 2.36 -18.34 -39.04
N ALA A 12 1.83 -19.37 -38.37
CA ALA A 12 0.62 -19.24 -37.55
C ALA A 12 0.89 -18.92 -36.06
N TYR A 13 1.99 -18.24 -35.74
CA TYR A 13 2.24 -17.58 -34.44
C TYR A 13 3.16 -16.41 -34.81
N VAL A 14 2.76 -15.14 -34.85
CA VAL A 14 2.23 -14.30 -33.78
C VAL A 14 1.54 -13.08 -34.44
N ARG A 15 0.23 -13.15 -34.69
CA ARG A 15 -0.55 -11.97 -35.16
C ARG A 15 -1.45 -11.37 -34.09
N ASN A 16 -1.37 -11.88 -32.87
CA ASN A 16 -2.09 -11.34 -31.71
C ASN A 16 -1.25 -11.37 -30.43
N ASN A 17 0.09 -11.37 -30.57
CA ASN A 17 0.94 -11.00 -29.45
C ASN A 17 1.15 -9.49 -29.63
N PRO A 18 0.56 -8.61 -28.81
CA PRO A 18 0.98 -7.22 -28.80
C PRO A 18 2.46 -7.27 -28.45
N ILE A 19 3.32 -7.07 -29.45
CA ILE A 19 4.74 -6.90 -29.22
C ILE A 19 4.82 -5.59 -28.45
N LYS A 20 4.73 -5.64 -27.12
CA LYS A 20 5.31 -4.62 -26.26
C LYS A 20 6.75 -4.52 -26.76
N TYR A 21 7.09 -3.38 -27.36
CA TYR A 21 8.42 -3.12 -27.89
C TYR A 21 9.41 -3.27 -26.72
N ILE A 22 10.00 -4.45 -26.59
CA ILE A 22 11.20 -4.62 -25.80
C ILE A 22 12.27 -3.98 -26.67
N ASP A 23 12.74 -2.80 -26.27
CA ASP A 23 13.83 -2.12 -26.96
C ASP A 23 15.02 -3.09 -27.10
N PRO A 24 15.39 -3.49 -28.32
CA PRO A 24 16.50 -4.42 -28.55
C PRO A 24 17.85 -3.87 -28.05
N SER A 25 17.96 -2.55 -27.84
CA SER A 25 19.15 -1.90 -27.31
C SER A 25 19.36 -2.17 -25.80
N GLY A 26 18.31 -2.58 -25.08
CA GLY A 26 18.33 -2.71 -23.63
C GLY A 26 18.29 -1.38 -22.89
N GLU A 27 18.07 -0.26 -23.57
CA GLU A 27 17.80 1.02 -22.91
C GLU A 27 16.50 0.92 -22.10
N ARG A 28 16.63 1.24 -20.81
CA ARG A 28 15.47 1.25 -19.91
C ARG A 28 14.58 2.44 -20.27
N PRO A 29 13.24 2.31 -20.19
CA PRO A 29 12.35 3.45 -20.35
C PRO A 29 12.81 4.62 -19.49
N VAL A 30 12.77 5.85 -20.03
CA VAL A 30 13.14 7.07 -19.30
C VAL A 30 12.35 7.18 -17.99
N SER A 31 11.08 6.77 -18.00
CA SER A 31 10.20 6.70 -16.84
C SER A 31 10.72 5.79 -15.73
N TYR A 32 11.22 4.59 -16.07
CA TYR A 32 11.82 3.67 -15.09
C TYR A 32 13.00 4.31 -14.35
N GLN A 33 13.90 4.98 -15.07
CA GLN A 33 15.08 5.62 -14.47
C GLN A 33 14.68 6.85 -13.64
N PHE A 34 13.71 7.62 -14.13
CA PHE A 34 13.15 8.75 -13.41
C PHE A 34 12.61 8.30 -12.04
N TRP A 35 11.74 7.28 -12.01
CA TRP A 35 11.14 6.81 -10.76
C TRP A 35 12.16 6.17 -9.80
N LYS A 36 13.17 5.48 -10.33
CA LYS A 36 14.30 5.02 -9.50
C LYS A 36 15.08 6.18 -8.89
N GLY A 37 15.25 7.27 -9.63
CA GLY A 37 15.85 8.50 -9.11
C GLY A 37 14.99 9.16 -8.04
N VAL A 38 13.66 9.22 -8.22
CA VAL A 38 12.72 9.72 -7.21
C VAL A 38 12.80 8.90 -5.93
N ALA A 39 12.68 7.57 -6.02
CA ALA A 39 12.79 6.69 -4.86
C ALA A 39 14.14 6.86 -4.14
N GLY A 40 15.26 6.84 -4.87
CA GLY A 40 16.58 7.05 -4.26
C GLY A 40 16.75 8.43 -3.62
N THR A 41 16.07 9.46 -4.12
CA THR A 41 16.07 10.80 -3.50
C THR A 41 15.28 10.80 -2.21
N LEU A 42 14.12 10.13 -2.15
CA LEU A 42 13.31 10.01 -0.94
C LEU A 42 14.05 9.27 0.17
N ASP A 43 14.70 8.16 -0.17
CA ASP A 43 15.58 7.42 0.74
C ASP A 43 16.69 8.31 1.30
N ALA A 44 17.38 9.05 0.43
CA ALA A 44 18.48 9.94 0.83
C ALA A 44 18.07 11.09 1.76
N ILE A 45 16.79 11.50 1.75
CA ILE A 45 16.27 12.55 2.64
C ILE A 45 15.46 11.98 3.82
N GLY A 46 15.43 10.65 3.99
CA GLY A 46 14.86 9.96 5.15
C GLY A 46 13.42 9.48 5.02
N TYR A 47 12.81 9.55 3.83
CA TYR A 47 11.48 8.98 3.55
C TYR A 47 11.63 7.54 3.00
N ASN A 48 12.07 6.64 3.86
CA ASN A 48 12.41 5.27 3.49
C ASN A 48 11.17 4.45 3.09
N LEU A 49 10.04 4.62 3.79
CA LEU A 49 8.80 3.91 3.48
C LEU A 49 8.24 4.39 2.12
N ALA A 50 8.26 5.71 1.87
CA ALA A 50 7.87 6.25 0.57
C ALA A 50 8.78 5.76 -0.56
N SER A 51 10.10 5.73 -0.33
CA SER A 51 11.05 5.17 -1.28
C SER A 51 10.75 3.71 -1.63
N ASP A 52 10.48 2.88 -0.62
CA ASP A 52 10.19 1.45 -0.80
C ASP A 52 8.89 1.24 -1.57
N MET A 53 7.84 1.98 -1.22
CA MET A 53 6.53 1.87 -1.86
C MET A 53 6.55 2.40 -3.31
N ILE A 54 7.24 3.51 -3.58
CA ILE A 54 7.46 3.97 -4.95
C ILE A 54 8.29 2.94 -5.72
N SER A 55 9.40 2.46 -5.17
CA SER A 55 10.21 1.42 -5.79
C SER A 55 9.41 0.16 -6.09
N TYR A 56 8.46 -0.19 -5.22
CA TYR A 56 7.56 -1.31 -5.40
C TYR A 56 6.60 -1.08 -6.56
N SER A 57 6.08 0.13 -6.77
CA SER A 57 5.13 0.42 -7.85
C SER A 57 5.78 0.46 -9.25
N ILE A 58 7.09 0.74 -9.37
CA ILE A 58 7.81 0.82 -10.66
C ILE A 58 7.80 -0.53 -11.39
N PRO A 59 7.08 -0.69 -12.52
CA PRO A 59 7.04 -1.91 -13.33
C PRO A 59 8.44 -2.49 -13.54
N ASN A 60 8.63 -3.76 -13.19
CA ASN A 60 9.85 -4.43 -13.59
C ASN A 60 9.73 -4.78 -15.09
N PRO A 61 10.59 -4.21 -15.96
CA PRO A 61 10.50 -4.39 -17.40
C PRO A 61 10.62 -5.86 -17.83
N TYR A 62 11.15 -6.73 -16.96
CA TYR A 62 11.30 -8.16 -17.22
C TYR A 62 10.08 -9.00 -16.80
N THR A 63 9.24 -8.53 -15.88
CA THR A 63 8.06 -9.29 -15.39
C THR A 63 6.77 -8.89 -16.07
N GLU A 64 6.71 -7.73 -16.72
CA GLU A 64 5.51 -7.29 -17.46
C GLU A 64 5.09 -8.26 -18.57
N PHE A 65 6.03 -9.06 -19.09
CA PHE A 65 5.76 -10.05 -20.13
C PHE A 65 4.82 -11.19 -19.66
N LEU A 66 4.65 -11.38 -18.34
CA LEU A 66 3.87 -12.48 -17.75
C LEU A 66 2.51 -12.07 -17.20
N GLY A 67 2.03 -10.85 -17.50
CA GLY A 67 0.64 -10.46 -17.20
C GLY A 67 0.45 -9.45 -16.05
N GLY A 68 1.50 -8.72 -15.65
CA GLY A 68 1.37 -7.41 -14.99
C GLY A 68 0.80 -7.36 -13.57
N PHE A 69 0.43 -8.49 -12.95
CA PHE A 69 -0.01 -8.49 -11.55
C PHE A 69 1.20 -8.42 -10.62
N ARG A 70 1.22 -7.40 -9.76
CA ARG A 70 2.10 -7.42 -8.59
C ARG A 70 1.51 -8.31 -7.51
N SER A 71 2.39 -8.97 -6.79
CA SER A 71 1.98 -9.61 -5.54
C SER A 71 1.44 -8.53 -4.60
N PRO A 72 0.48 -8.84 -3.73
CA PRO A 72 0.16 -7.91 -2.66
C PRO A 72 1.36 -7.69 -1.75
N ILE A 73 1.49 -6.48 -1.21
CA ILE A 73 2.37 -6.22 -0.08
C ILE A 73 1.67 -6.78 1.15
N VAL A 74 2.33 -7.73 1.83
CA VAL A 74 1.88 -8.26 3.11
C VAL A 74 2.84 -7.73 4.16
N PHE A 75 2.31 -7.07 5.19
CA PHE A 75 3.11 -6.51 6.27
C PHE A 75 2.68 -7.03 7.64
N SER A 76 3.61 -6.96 8.58
CA SER A 76 3.48 -7.24 10.01
C SER A 76 4.10 -6.09 10.80
N GLU A 77 4.00 -6.13 12.13
CA GLU A 77 4.57 -5.10 13.01
C GLU A 77 6.09 -4.93 12.83
N ASP A 78 6.80 -6.01 12.48
CA ASP A 78 8.25 -5.99 12.27
C ASP A 78 8.67 -5.34 10.94
N ASP A 79 7.73 -5.15 10.00
CA ASP A 79 8.00 -4.52 8.72
C ASP A 79 8.00 -3.00 8.83
N LEU A 80 8.73 -2.32 7.93
CA LEU A 80 8.80 -0.85 7.93
C LEU A 80 7.42 -0.19 7.86
N LEU A 81 6.51 -0.77 7.06
CA LEU A 81 5.15 -0.27 6.95
C LEU A 81 4.33 -0.52 8.21
N GLY A 82 4.37 -1.73 8.78
CA GLY A 82 3.59 -2.05 9.97
C GLY A 82 4.07 -1.29 11.20
N SER A 83 5.39 -1.18 11.40
CA SER A 83 5.98 -0.36 12.46
C SER A 83 5.65 1.14 12.29
N SER A 84 5.63 1.63 11.05
CA SER A 84 5.22 3.01 10.75
C SER A 84 3.74 3.24 11.09
N ILE A 85 2.85 2.31 10.73
CA ILE A 85 1.43 2.36 11.13
C ILE A 85 1.33 2.31 12.65
N ALA A 86 1.92 1.34 13.32
CA ALA A 86 1.83 1.18 14.77
C ALA A 86 2.34 2.42 15.54
N GLY A 87 3.40 3.06 15.04
CA GLY A 87 3.99 4.27 15.62
C GLY A 87 3.26 5.59 15.28
N SER A 88 2.23 5.56 14.43
CA SER A 88 1.55 6.75 13.91
C SER A 88 0.51 7.32 14.87
N GLN A 89 0.22 8.62 14.75
CA GLN A 89 -0.87 9.24 15.52
C GLN A 89 -2.24 8.76 15.02
N GLY A 90 -2.35 8.49 13.72
CA GLY A 90 -3.56 7.93 13.12
C GLY A 90 -3.90 6.53 13.63
N TYR A 91 -2.90 5.72 13.96
CA TYR A 91 -3.13 4.43 14.62
C TYR A 91 -3.64 4.60 16.05
N GLN A 92 -3.12 5.57 16.80
CA GLN A 92 -3.67 5.89 18.13
C GLN A 92 -5.15 6.33 18.04
N ASP A 93 -5.53 7.08 17.01
CA ASP A 93 -6.92 7.44 16.78
C ASP A 93 -7.79 6.21 16.43
N ILE A 94 -7.27 5.28 15.62
CA ILE A 94 -7.93 4.01 15.32
C ILE A 94 -8.15 3.22 16.61
N LEU A 95 -7.13 3.08 17.45
CA LEU A 95 -7.25 2.43 18.77
C LEU A 95 -8.29 3.13 19.63
N GLY A 96 -8.33 4.47 19.66
CA GLY A 96 -9.36 5.23 20.38
C GLY A 96 -10.79 4.89 19.91
N GLN A 97 -11.00 4.80 18.59
CA GLN A 97 -12.29 4.40 18.01
C GLN A 97 -12.67 2.96 18.37
N ILE A 98 -11.71 2.03 18.27
CA ILE A 98 -11.88 0.62 18.65
C ILE A 98 -12.24 0.52 20.14
N GLY A 99 -11.51 1.22 21.01
CA GLY A 99 -11.77 1.24 22.45
C GLY A 99 -13.19 1.73 22.78
N SER A 100 -13.63 2.82 22.14
CA SER A 100 -15.00 3.32 22.30
C SER A 100 -16.05 2.29 21.84
N ASN A 101 -15.78 1.56 20.75
CA ASN A 101 -16.68 0.53 20.28
C ASN A 101 -16.75 -0.65 21.26
N ILE A 102 -15.61 -1.09 21.80
CA ILE A 102 -15.55 -2.16 22.79
C ILE A 102 -16.29 -1.76 24.08
N GLN A 103 -16.11 -0.52 24.54
CA GLN A 103 -16.86 0.02 25.69
C GLN A 103 -18.38 0.04 25.45
N SER A 104 -18.80 0.20 24.19
CA SER A 104 -20.21 0.10 23.81
C SER A 104 -20.73 -1.35 23.68
N GLY A 105 -19.86 -2.34 23.90
CA GLY A 105 -20.17 -3.77 23.87
C GLY A 105 -19.90 -4.46 22.54
N LEU A 106 -19.20 -3.82 21.60
CA LEU A 106 -18.85 -4.43 20.31
C LEU A 106 -17.54 -5.23 20.43
N SER A 107 -17.57 -6.52 20.07
CA SER A 107 -16.38 -7.38 20.05
C SER A 107 -15.67 -7.41 18.69
N SER A 108 -16.20 -6.72 17.68
CA SER A 108 -15.63 -6.64 16.35
C SER A 108 -16.23 -5.46 15.58
N GLY A 109 -15.50 -4.94 14.60
CA GLY A 109 -16.02 -3.91 13.72
C GLY A 109 -15.10 -3.62 12.55
N GLU A 110 -15.49 -2.64 11.75
CA GLU A 110 -14.72 -2.17 10.60
C GLU A 110 -14.76 -0.65 10.51
N GLY A 111 -13.75 -0.09 9.86
CA GLY A 111 -13.62 1.35 9.69
C GLY A 111 -12.65 1.70 8.57
N SER A 112 -12.44 3.01 8.40
CA SER A 112 -11.40 3.52 7.53
C SER A 112 -10.78 4.75 8.16
N TYR A 113 -9.48 4.94 7.96
CA TYR A 113 -8.73 6.07 8.48
C TYR A 113 -7.97 6.75 7.36
N ASN A 114 -7.85 8.07 7.41
CA ASN A 114 -7.07 8.85 6.45
C ASN A 114 -5.86 9.46 7.17
N PHE A 115 -4.66 8.96 6.89
CA PHE A 115 -3.41 9.41 7.50
C PHE A 115 -3.00 10.85 7.14
N SER A 116 -3.71 11.51 6.21
CA SER A 116 -3.51 12.95 5.96
C SER A 116 -4.10 13.85 7.05
N THR A 117 -4.79 13.30 8.06
CA THR A 117 -5.33 14.05 9.20
C THR A 117 -4.25 14.63 10.10
N HIS A 118 -3.11 13.96 10.23
CA HIS A 118 -1.99 14.37 11.07
C HIS A 118 -0.75 14.68 10.24
N SER A 119 -0.04 15.74 10.61
CA SER A 119 1.18 16.14 9.91
C SER A 119 2.37 15.21 10.18
N GLU A 120 2.33 14.52 11.31
CA GLU A 120 3.30 13.56 11.82
C GLU A 120 3.25 12.26 11.00
N ASP A 121 2.10 11.95 10.42
CA ASP A 121 1.86 10.75 9.61
C ASP A 121 2.09 11.02 8.11
N LEU A 122 2.86 12.07 7.79
CA LEU A 122 3.09 12.53 6.41
C LEU A 122 3.49 11.38 5.48
N GLU A 123 4.38 10.50 5.93
CA GLU A 123 4.85 9.39 5.11
C GLU A 123 3.75 8.37 4.80
N LEU A 124 2.97 7.97 5.81
CA LEU A 124 1.80 7.09 5.62
C LEU A 124 0.73 7.73 4.76
N SER A 125 0.52 9.04 4.92
CA SER A 125 -0.39 9.82 4.08
C SER A 125 0.02 9.79 2.61
N MET A 126 1.32 9.63 2.31
CA MET A 126 1.80 9.49 0.95
C MET A 126 1.55 8.09 0.41
N VAL A 127 1.96 7.05 1.14
CA VAL A 127 2.06 5.69 0.59
C VAL A 127 0.79 4.86 0.64
N ILE A 128 -0.11 5.22 1.55
CA ILE A 128 -1.40 4.55 1.74
C ILE A 128 -2.50 5.61 1.68
N GLY A 129 -2.30 6.77 2.30
CA GLY A 129 -3.29 7.85 2.32
C GLY A 129 -4.49 7.46 3.17
N LYS A 130 -5.39 6.65 2.63
CA LYS A 130 -6.55 6.09 3.33
C LYS A 130 -6.40 4.59 3.47
N ILE A 131 -6.60 4.07 4.68
CA ILE A 131 -6.58 2.63 4.96
C ILE A 131 -7.94 2.16 5.45
N SER A 132 -8.34 0.97 5.04
CA SER A 132 -9.47 0.26 5.63
C SER A 132 -8.96 -0.71 6.70
N TYR A 133 -9.70 -0.82 7.80
CA TYR A 133 -9.34 -1.74 8.89
C TYR A 133 -10.55 -2.51 9.39
N ARG A 134 -10.30 -3.70 9.90
CA ARG A 134 -11.25 -4.53 10.64
C ARG A 134 -10.59 -4.99 11.93
N TYR A 135 -11.32 -5.01 13.03
CA TYR A 135 -10.79 -5.47 14.30
C TYR A 135 -11.68 -6.56 14.89
N THR A 136 -11.04 -7.45 15.66
CA THR A 136 -11.71 -8.51 16.42
C THR A 136 -11.08 -8.61 17.80
N VAL A 137 -11.90 -8.60 18.86
CA VAL A 137 -11.47 -8.91 20.23
C VAL A 137 -11.25 -10.42 20.33
N MET A 138 -10.00 -10.81 20.55
CA MET A 138 -9.56 -12.21 20.63
C MET A 138 -9.75 -12.78 22.03
N GLY A 139 -9.72 -11.94 23.06
CA GLY A 139 -9.93 -12.34 24.45
C GLY A 139 -9.79 -11.19 25.43
N ILE A 140 -10.04 -11.49 26.71
CA ILE A 140 -9.84 -10.59 27.84
C ILE A 140 -8.78 -11.23 28.74
N ASN A 141 -7.75 -10.46 29.07
CA ASN A 141 -6.69 -10.86 29.99
C ASN A 141 -7.15 -10.80 31.45
N ASP A 142 -6.38 -11.40 32.35
CA ASP A 142 -6.71 -11.43 33.79
C ASP A 142 -6.74 -10.04 34.44
N ASP A 143 -6.02 -9.07 33.86
CA ASP A 143 -6.02 -7.66 34.28
C ASP A 143 -7.17 -6.84 33.68
N GLY A 144 -8.04 -7.49 32.89
CA GLY A 144 -9.15 -6.87 32.19
C GLY A 144 -8.79 -6.30 30.82
N SER A 145 -7.52 -6.22 30.42
CA SER A 145 -7.17 -5.72 29.08
C SER A 145 -7.69 -6.64 27.96
N TYR A 146 -8.00 -6.06 26.80
CA TYR A 146 -8.45 -6.78 25.61
C TYR A 146 -7.27 -7.09 24.70
N ASN A 147 -7.16 -8.34 24.25
CA ASN A 147 -6.31 -8.70 23.12
C ASN A 147 -7.10 -8.50 21.84
N ILE A 148 -6.59 -7.71 20.90
CA ILE A 148 -7.29 -7.28 19.70
C ILE A 148 -6.41 -7.55 18.50
N GLU A 149 -6.95 -8.23 17.49
CA GLU A 149 -6.30 -8.33 16.19
C GLU A 149 -6.91 -7.28 15.26
N ILE A 150 -6.07 -6.47 14.61
CA ILE A 150 -6.48 -5.41 13.67
C ILE A 150 -5.92 -5.74 12.29
N ASN A 151 -6.82 -6.08 11.36
CA ASN A 151 -6.51 -6.39 9.98
C ASN A 151 -6.69 -5.15 9.10
N PHE A 152 -5.62 -4.75 8.43
CA PHE A 152 -5.57 -3.64 7.50
C PHE A 152 -5.63 -4.12 6.06
N ASN A 153 -6.33 -3.35 5.23
CA ASN A 153 -6.26 -3.49 3.78
C ASN A 153 -6.35 -2.14 3.08
N ASP A 154 -5.66 -2.02 1.97
CA ASP A 154 -5.82 -0.91 1.05
C ASP A 154 -5.49 -1.33 -0.40
N TYR A 155 -6.04 -0.58 -1.35
CA TYR A 155 -5.67 -0.63 -2.76
C TYR A 155 -5.11 0.73 -3.16
N TYR A 156 -3.80 0.86 -3.06
CA TYR A 156 -3.13 2.12 -3.34
C TYR A 156 -2.98 2.32 -4.86
N ASN A 157 -3.51 3.42 -5.35
CA ASN A 157 -3.73 3.67 -6.78
C ASN A 157 -3.51 5.13 -7.22
N PHE A 158 -2.67 5.90 -6.51
CA PHE A 158 -2.31 7.30 -6.81
C PHE A 158 -3.48 8.14 -7.35
N ASP A 159 -4.70 7.97 -6.84
CA ASP A 159 -5.95 8.39 -7.53
C ASP A 159 -6.40 9.82 -7.23
N GLU A 160 -5.67 10.54 -6.38
CA GLU A 160 -5.96 11.92 -6.05
C GLU A 160 -4.76 12.84 -6.35
N MET A 161 -4.99 13.85 -7.18
CA MET A 161 -4.08 14.99 -7.30
C MET A 161 -4.13 15.84 -6.02
N ARG A 162 -2.97 16.14 -5.47
CA ARG A 162 -2.77 16.97 -4.28
C ARG A 162 -2.37 18.39 -4.70
N ALA A 163 -2.70 19.39 -3.89
CA ALA A 163 -2.19 20.74 -4.12
C ALA A 163 -0.65 20.72 -3.99
N VAL A 164 0.07 21.28 -4.96
CA VAL A 164 1.54 21.27 -4.96
C VAL A 164 2.05 22.21 -3.87
N GLY A 165 2.37 21.67 -2.69
CA GLY A 165 2.96 22.40 -1.56
C GLY A 165 4.35 21.90 -1.16
N SER A 166 4.68 20.66 -1.52
CA SER A 166 5.92 19.97 -1.17
C SER A 166 6.48 19.15 -2.34
N VAL A 167 7.74 18.72 -2.22
CA VAL A 167 8.36 17.72 -3.14
C VAL A 167 7.54 16.42 -3.18
N LEU A 168 6.83 16.14 -2.09
CA LEU A 168 6.03 14.94 -1.90
C LEU A 168 4.69 15.02 -2.65
N ASP A 169 4.01 16.18 -2.59
CA ASP A 169 2.81 16.42 -3.41
C ASP A 169 3.14 16.36 -4.90
N PHE A 170 4.31 16.87 -5.27
CA PHE A 170 4.82 16.78 -6.63
C PHE A 170 5.02 15.31 -7.05
N ALA A 171 5.66 14.48 -6.22
CA ALA A 171 5.85 13.06 -6.50
C ALA A 171 4.52 12.31 -6.65
N ASN A 172 3.56 12.53 -5.76
CA ASN A 172 2.21 11.95 -5.86
C ASN A 172 1.50 12.40 -7.15
N ASN A 173 1.57 13.68 -7.49
CA ASN A 173 0.92 14.21 -8.70
C ASN A 173 1.53 13.67 -9.99
N ILE A 174 2.86 13.47 -10.02
CA ILE A 174 3.48 12.76 -11.13
C ILE A 174 3.00 11.32 -11.13
N GLY A 175 2.88 10.66 -9.97
CA GLY A 175 2.38 9.29 -9.88
C GLY A 175 0.97 9.15 -10.45
N TYR A 176 0.07 10.08 -10.10
CA TYR A 176 -1.28 10.19 -10.63
C TYR A 176 -1.29 10.31 -12.17
N ILE A 177 -0.42 11.18 -12.73
CA ILE A 177 -0.34 11.38 -14.19
C ILE A 177 0.21 10.13 -14.88
N GLU A 178 1.27 9.54 -14.33
CA GLU A 178 2.01 8.42 -14.92
C GLU A 178 1.33 7.05 -14.70
N GLN A 179 0.37 6.95 -13.79
CA GLN A 179 -0.50 5.77 -13.75
C GLN A 179 -1.34 5.66 -15.03
N GLY A 180 -1.70 6.79 -15.65
CA GLY A 180 -2.37 6.81 -16.95
C GLY A 180 -1.49 6.32 -18.11
N SER A 181 -0.17 6.46 -18.00
CA SER A 181 0.80 5.94 -18.98
C SER A 181 1.20 4.48 -18.71
N GLY A 182 0.90 3.96 -17.51
CA GLY A 182 1.26 2.61 -17.06
C GLY A 182 2.67 2.52 -16.49
N ASP A 183 3.33 3.66 -16.25
CA ASP A 183 4.69 3.72 -15.72
C ASP A 183 4.77 3.47 -14.21
N LEU A 184 3.64 3.55 -13.51
CA LEU A 184 3.46 3.04 -12.14
C LEU A 184 2.25 2.10 -12.10
N ILE A 185 2.39 1.00 -11.35
CA ILE A 185 1.33 0.01 -11.20
C ILE A 185 0.74 0.11 -9.80
N PRO A 186 -0.60 0.20 -9.66
CA PRO A 186 -1.24 0.13 -8.35
C PRO A 186 -0.98 -1.22 -7.68
N TYR A 187 -1.09 -1.26 -6.36
CA TYR A 187 -0.83 -2.47 -5.60
C TYR A 187 -1.77 -2.58 -4.40
N TYR A 188 -2.01 -3.83 -4.00
CA TYR A 188 -2.73 -4.11 -2.77
C TYR A 188 -1.76 -4.17 -1.60
N VAL A 189 -2.22 -3.66 -0.46
CA VAL A 189 -1.52 -3.71 0.82
C VAL A 189 -2.43 -4.42 1.81
N PHE A 190 -1.87 -5.41 2.51
CA PHE A 190 -2.55 -6.16 3.57
C PHE A 190 -1.62 -6.34 4.76
N GLY A 191 -2.15 -6.29 5.97
CA GLY A 191 -1.37 -6.62 7.15
C GLY A 191 -2.25 -6.79 8.37
N ALA A 192 -1.71 -7.39 9.41
CA ALA A 192 -2.37 -7.53 10.70
C ALA A 192 -1.44 -7.04 11.80
N LEU A 193 -2.00 -6.32 12.77
CA LEU A 193 -1.32 -5.89 13.99
C LEU A 193 -2.10 -6.41 15.18
N ASP A 194 -1.39 -6.99 16.15
CA ASP A 194 -1.97 -7.47 17.41
C ASP A 194 -1.73 -6.42 18.49
N GLU A 195 -2.77 -6.12 19.27
CA GLU A 195 -2.69 -5.11 20.33
C GLU A 195 -3.31 -5.54 21.65
N THR A 196 -2.77 -4.98 22.73
CA THR A 196 -3.31 -5.14 24.09
C THR A 196 -3.84 -3.81 24.60
N MET A 197 -5.16 -3.65 24.66
CA MET A 197 -5.81 -2.41 25.09
C MET A 197 -6.34 -2.52 26.52
N PRO A 198 -5.95 -1.63 27.45
CA PRO A 198 -6.51 -1.64 28.81
C PRO A 198 -8.01 -1.28 28.79
N ILE A 199 -8.79 -1.87 29.71
CA ILE A 199 -10.12 -1.32 30.03
C ILE A 199 -9.90 0.02 30.73
N ARG A 200 -10.41 1.09 30.13
CA ARG A 200 -10.64 2.33 30.89
C ARG A 200 -11.86 2.10 31.76
N ASP A 201 -11.66 2.04 33.07
CA ASP A 201 -12.74 1.94 34.05
C ASP A 201 -13.59 3.22 33.95
N PRO A 202 -14.90 3.13 33.67
CA PRO A 202 -15.77 4.31 33.60
C PRO A 202 -15.77 5.15 34.89
N SER A 203 -15.40 4.57 36.03
CA SER A 203 -15.33 5.28 37.31
C SER A 203 -14.12 6.21 37.47
N ASP A 204 -13.10 6.09 36.62
CA ASP A 204 -11.92 6.97 36.67
C ASP A 204 -12.23 8.40 36.17
N ASP A 205 -13.30 8.58 35.39
CA ASP A 205 -13.70 9.88 34.85
C ASP A 205 -14.54 10.74 35.82
N GLU A 206 -15.00 10.19 36.96
CA GLU A 206 -15.79 10.94 37.95
C GLU A 206 -14.95 11.76 38.95
N ASN A 207 -13.61 11.65 38.91
CA ASN A 207 -12.70 12.27 39.89
C ASN A 207 -11.91 13.50 39.39
N HIS A 208 -12.24 14.05 38.21
CA HIS A 208 -11.60 15.24 37.62
C HIS A 208 -12.61 16.30 37.20
#